data_AF-A0A2D7X552-F1
#
_entry.id   AF-A0A2D7X552-F1
#
_cell.length_a   1.000
_cell.length_b   1.000
_cell.length_c   1.000
_cell.angle_alpha   90.00
_cell.angle_beta   90.00
_cell.angle_gamma   90.00
#
_symmetry.space_group_name_H-M   'P 1'
#
loop_
_entity.id
_entity.type
_entity.pdbx_description
1 polymer ?
#
loop_
_entity_poly.entity_id
_entity_poly.type
_entity_poly.pdbx_seq_one_letter_code
_entity_poly.pdbx_strand_id
1 'polypeptide(L)'
;MENNSEGRRDGVWAQPYSLASGQTQHHQLGHIRLWVTLLDQEWQIRSETLELDTDPASWTETIGHTLPSASVPLQRFIRENQSSTVTFLPALANMPTVIRPFQPLTIPAGGRCTIYVGTLVWMKVCAGDKQTVLTEIPLASPSMTWVGRNTMEGELCYTSHSFARLVLEAVPKRPWRAVTPVTLINRRDEPLLLERFSLPTPLLSLHQNDRGQLWTPGVTVEVETDMNSASLHVEQSLLAAAGTCRPVADAREKMARGRLVRAFDRMFG
;
A
#
# COMPACT_ATOMS: atom_id res chain seq x y z
N MET A 1 -17.65 -13.43 -25.42
CA MET A 1 -18.16 -12.84 -24.16
C MET A 1 -19.07 -13.87 -23.52
N GLU A 2 -18.51 -14.75 -22.69
CA GLU A 2 -19.29 -15.61 -21.80
C GLU A 2 -18.86 -15.28 -20.38
N ASN A 3 -19.80 -14.70 -19.65
CA ASN A 3 -19.64 -14.20 -18.31
C ASN A 3 -19.84 -15.39 -17.37
N ASN A 4 -18.81 -16.24 -17.21
CA ASN A 4 -18.89 -17.36 -16.28
C ASN A 4 -18.75 -16.81 -14.85
N SER A 5 -19.89 -16.57 -14.21
CA SER A 5 -20.01 -16.02 -12.86
C SER A 5 -20.03 -17.10 -11.78
N GLU A 6 -19.95 -18.38 -12.16
CA GLU A 6 -19.82 -19.50 -11.23
C GLU A 6 -18.46 -19.47 -10.53
N GLY A 7 -18.47 -19.49 -9.19
CA GLY A 7 -17.26 -19.59 -8.38
C GLY A 7 -16.49 -18.29 -8.12
N ARG A 8 -17.02 -17.12 -8.54
CA ARG A 8 -16.44 -15.82 -8.18
C ARG A 8 -16.69 -15.51 -6.72
N ARG A 9 -15.62 -15.22 -5.98
CA ARG A 9 -15.64 -14.86 -4.55
C ARG A 9 -14.95 -13.53 -4.35
N ASP A 10 -15.22 -12.90 -3.21
CA ASP A 10 -14.46 -11.74 -2.76
C ASP A 10 -13.08 -12.19 -2.30
N GLY A 11 -12.05 -11.48 -2.73
CA GLY A 11 -10.71 -11.74 -2.25
C GLY A 11 -10.49 -11.20 -0.85
N VAL A 12 -9.71 -11.92 -0.06
CA VAL A 12 -9.44 -11.62 1.35
C VAL A 12 -7.93 -11.66 1.63
N TRP A 13 -7.45 -10.62 2.31
CA TRP A 13 -6.05 -10.49 2.72
C TRP A 13 -5.71 -11.47 3.85
N ALA A 14 -4.49 -12.00 3.81
CA ALA A 14 -3.96 -12.94 4.81
C ALA A 14 -4.82 -14.20 5.02
N GLN A 15 -5.68 -14.53 4.05
CA GLN A 15 -6.41 -15.79 4.01
C GLN A 15 -5.57 -16.83 3.23
N PRO A 16 -5.40 -18.06 3.78
CA PRO A 16 -4.85 -19.16 3.01
C PRO A 16 -5.88 -19.68 2.00
N TYR A 17 -5.44 -19.92 0.77
CA TYR A 17 -6.19 -20.56 -0.30
C TYR A 17 -5.49 -21.87 -0.67
N SER A 18 -6.25 -22.95 -0.79
CA SER A 18 -5.72 -24.26 -1.20
C SER A 18 -6.02 -24.53 -2.67
N LEU A 19 -5.01 -24.97 -3.41
CA LEU A 19 -5.12 -25.37 -4.81
C LEU A 19 -4.79 -26.86 -4.98
N ALA A 20 -5.50 -27.54 -5.87
CA ALA A 20 -5.06 -28.82 -6.40
C ALA A 20 -4.02 -28.61 -7.51
N SER A 21 -3.19 -29.62 -7.76
CA SER A 21 -2.27 -29.59 -8.90
C SER A 21 -3.06 -29.41 -10.21
N GLY A 22 -2.55 -28.55 -11.09
CA GLY A 22 -3.21 -28.12 -12.32
C GLY A 22 -4.24 -27.00 -12.15
N GLN A 23 -4.55 -26.56 -10.93
CA GLN A 23 -5.46 -25.43 -10.71
C GLN A 23 -4.75 -24.09 -10.74
N THR A 24 -5.48 -23.10 -11.25
CA THR A 24 -5.09 -21.70 -11.32
C THR A 24 -6.08 -20.87 -10.51
N GLN A 25 -5.56 -20.13 -9.53
CA GLN A 25 -6.28 -19.05 -8.90
C GLN A 25 -6.05 -17.75 -9.66
N HIS A 26 -7.14 -17.07 -10.00
CA HIS A 26 -7.11 -15.78 -10.66
C HIS A 26 -7.65 -14.71 -9.71
N HIS A 27 -6.95 -13.59 -9.60
CA HIS A 27 -7.39 -12.40 -8.87
C HIS A 27 -7.46 -11.20 -9.80
N GLN A 28 -8.48 -10.37 -9.60
CA GLN A 28 -8.52 -9.00 -10.09
C GLN A 28 -8.59 -8.04 -8.90
N LEU A 29 -7.53 -7.27 -8.70
CA LEU A 29 -7.38 -6.34 -7.58
C LEU A 29 -6.59 -5.10 -8.01
N GLY A 30 -7.14 -3.92 -7.72
CA GLY A 30 -6.55 -2.67 -8.20
C GLY A 30 -6.47 -2.70 -9.72
N HIS A 31 -5.33 -2.31 -10.27
CA HIS A 31 -5.09 -2.33 -11.71
C HIS A 31 -4.37 -3.62 -12.13
N ILE A 32 -4.44 -4.70 -11.35
CA ILE A 32 -3.71 -5.94 -11.62
C ILE A 32 -4.67 -7.11 -11.81
N ARG A 33 -4.39 -7.92 -12.83
CA ARG A 33 -4.78 -9.33 -12.88
C ARG A 33 -3.60 -10.20 -12.50
N LEU A 34 -3.84 -11.16 -11.62
CA LEU A 34 -2.85 -12.09 -11.12
C LEU A 34 -3.36 -13.51 -11.32
N TRP A 35 -2.52 -14.39 -11.84
CA TRP A 35 -2.77 -15.82 -11.91
C TRP A 35 -1.68 -16.56 -11.15
N VAL A 36 -2.09 -17.42 -10.23
CA VAL A 36 -1.22 -18.33 -9.49
C VAL A 36 -1.65 -19.75 -9.80
N THR A 37 -0.79 -20.52 -10.46
CA THR A 37 -1.05 -21.92 -10.81
C THR A 37 -0.17 -22.82 -9.99
N LEU A 38 -0.77 -23.86 -9.42
CA LEU A 38 -0.06 -24.93 -8.74
C LEU A 38 0.15 -26.10 -9.71
N LEU A 39 1.39 -26.55 -9.90
CA LEU A 39 1.74 -27.80 -10.59
C LEU A 39 2.49 -28.72 -9.64
N ASP A 40 2.69 -29.99 -10.00
CA ASP A 40 3.27 -31.01 -9.11
C ASP A 40 4.61 -30.58 -8.48
N GLN A 41 5.46 -29.87 -9.22
CA GLN A 41 6.81 -29.49 -8.78
C GLN A 41 7.05 -27.97 -8.76
N GLU A 42 6.07 -27.15 -9.14
CA GLU A 42 6.28 -25.71 -9.21
C GLU A 42 5.02 -24.87 -8.97
N TRP A 43 5.25 -23.64 -8.55
CA TRP A 43 4.30 -22.54 -8.63
C TRP A 43 4.60 -21.72 -9.89
N GLN A 44 3.56 -21.38 -10.62
CA GLN A 44 3.63 -20.47 -11.75
C GLN A 44 2.84 -19.20 -11.44
N ILE A 45 3.49 -18.06 -11.55
CA ILE A 45 2.87 -16.75 -11.31
C ILE A 45 2.94 -15.92 -12.58
N ARG A 46 1.81 -15.30 -12.92
CA ARG A 46 1.66 -14.39 -14.05
C ARG A 46 0.88 -13.17 -13.59
N SER A 47 1.29 -11.99 -14.04
CA SER A 47 0.57 -10.76 -13.73
C SER A 47 0.50 -9.84 -14.92
N GLU A 48 -0.62 -9.15 -15.04
CA GLU A 48 -0.89 -8.15 -16.08
C GLU A 48 -1.39 -6.87 -15.41
N THR A 49 -0.82 -5.73 -15.80
CA THR A 49 -1.33 -4.42 -15.42
C THR A 49 -2.40 -3.98 -16.42
N LEU A 50 -3.54 -3.56 -15.90
CA LEU A 50 -4.68 -3.05 -16.64
C LEU A 50 -4.62 -1.53 -16.72
N GLU A 51 -4.79 -0.98 -17.91
CA GLU A 51 -5.11 0.43 -18.11
C GLU A 51 -6.62 0.60 -17.94
N LEU A 52 -7.04 1.24 -16.84
CA LEU A 52 -8.45 1.39 -16.48
C LEU A 52 -8.81 2.87 -16.38
N ASP A 53 -9.97 3.24 -16.89
CA ASP A 53 -10.49 4.61 -16.79
C ASP A 53 -10.83 5.01 -15.34
N THR A 54 -11.15 4.02 -14.50
CA THR A 54 -11.56 4.24 -13.10
C THR A 54 -10.93 3.23 -12.15
N ASP A 55 -10.68 3.68 -10.92
CA ASP A 55 -10.12 2.87 -9.84
C ASP A 55 -11.12 1.80 -9.36
N PRO A 56 -10.83 0.48 -9.53
CA PRO A 56 -11.73 -0.59 -9.14
C PRO A 56 -12.01 -0.61 -7.64
N ALA A 57 -13.29 -0.72 -7.28
CA ALA A 57 -13.72 -0.66 -5.89
C ALA A 57 -13.63 -2.01 -5.14
N SER A 58 -13.56 -3.13 -5.86
CA SER A 58 -13.65 -4.48 -5.31
C SER A 58 -12.39 -5.31 -5.57
N TRP A 59 -12.24 -6.37 -4.79
CA TRP A 59 -11.30 -7.47 -5.05
C TRP A 59 -12.11 -8.73 -5.34
N THR A 60 -11.87 -9.37 -6.48
CA THR A 60 -12.51 -10.65 -6.77
C THR A 60 -11.52 -11.71 -7.16
N GLU A 61 -11.86 -12.97 -6.88
CA GLU A 61 -11.06 -14.13 -7.20
C GLU A 61 -11.89 -15.33 -7.65
N THR A 62 -11.26 -16.22 -8.42
CA THR A 62 -11.82 -17.48 -8.91
C THR A 62 -10.74 -18.55 -8.93
N ILE A 63 -11.09 -19.80 -8.66
CA ILE A 63 -10.22 -20.96 -8.84
C ILE A 63 -10.78 -21.81 -9.99
N GLY A 64 -9.92 -22.19 -10.92
CA GLY A 64 -10.29 -23.05 -12.04
C GLY A 64 -9.05 -23.62 -12.73
N HIS A 65 -9.15 -23.88 -14.04
CA HIS A 65 -8.05 -24.40 -14.86
C HIS A 65 -7.69 -23.48 -16.03
N THR A 66 -8.29 -22.28 -16.07
CA THR A 66 -8.06 -21.30 -17.13
C THR A 66 -6.76 -20.54 -16.89
N LEU A 67 -5.83 -20.70 -17.82
CA LEU A 67 -4.58 -19.95 -17.86
C LEU A 67 -4.78 -18.63 -18.64
N PRO A 68 -4.01 -17.57 -18.31
CA PRO A 68 -3.99 -16.36 -19.14
C PRO A 68 -3.32 -16.63 -20.50
N SER A 69 -3.38 -15.64 -21.39
CA SER A 69 -2.63 -15.65 -22.65
C SER A 69 -1.14 -15.96 -22.42
N ALA A 70 -0.54 -16.73 -23.33
CA ALA A 70 0.89 -17.04 -23.31
C ALA A 70 1.79 -15.79 -23.42
N SER A 71 1.24 -14.66 -23.88
CA SER A 71 1.94 -13.37 -23.95
C SER A 71 2.16 -12.71 -22.59
N VAL A 72 1.41 -13.08 -21.55
CA VAL A 72 1.67 -12.60 -20.19
C VAL A 72 2.99 -13.21 -19.73
N PRO A 73 3.92 -12.46 -19.10
CA PRO A 73 5.18 -13.04 -18.61
C PRO A 73 4.97 -14.14 -17.57
N LEU A 74 5.87 -15.14 -17.55
CA LEU A 74 5.84 -16.27 -16.61
C LEU A 74 6.97 -16.16 -15.59
N GLN A 75 6.64 -16.24 -14.31
CA GLN A 75 7.58 -16.52 -13.23
C GLN A 75 7.34 -17.94 -12.71
N ARG A 76 8.41 -18.72 -12.50
CA ARG A 76 8.35 -20.12 -12.04
C ARG A 76 9.15 -20.27 -10.76
N PHE A 77 8.58 -20.97 -9.79
CA PHE A 77 9.21 -21.21 -8.48
C PHE A 77 9.09 -22.69 -8.13
N ILE A 78 10.21 -23.33 -7.81
CA ILE A 78 10.21 -24.74 -7.43
C ILE A 78 9.47 -24.94 -6.11
N ARG A 79 8.64 -25.98 -6.05
CA ARG A 79 7.97 -26.40 -4.82
C ARG A 79 8.96 -27.16 -3.94
N GLU A 80 9.36 -26.54 -2.83
CA GLU A 80 10.22 -27.21 -1.85
C GLU A 80 9.48 -28.28 -1.03
N ASN A 81 8.15 -28.20 -0.97
CA ASN A 81 7.29 -29.14 -0.23
C ASN A 81 5.99 -29.43 -1.00
N GLN A 82 5.22 -30.40 -0.53
CA GLN A 82 3.91 -30.74 -1.11
C GLN A 82 2.80 -29.76 -0.70
N SER A 83 3.11 -28.60 -0.12
CA SER A 83 2.08 -27.65 0.27
C SER A 83 1.33 -27.14 -0.96
N SER A 84 0.02 -27.09 -0.83
CA SER A 84 -0.95 -26.60 -1.80
C SER A 84 -1.47 -25.20 -1.47
N THR A 85 -0.91 -24.59 -0.42
CA THR A 85 -1.43 -23.34 0.14
C THR A 85 -0.71 -22.14 -0.47
N VAL A 86 -1.48 -21.18 -0.95
CA VAL A 86 -1.03 -19.83 -1.28
C VAL A 86 -1.73 -18.82 -0.37
N THR A 87 -1.03 -17.77 0.04
CA THR A 87 -1.58 -16.65 0.82
C THR A 87 -1.15 -15.34 0.18
N PHE A 88 -2.05 -14.36 0.16
CA PHE A 88 -1.77 -13.02 -0.35
C PHE A 88 -1.67 -12.06 0.82
N LEU A 89 -0.54 -11.38 0.96
CA LEU A 89 -0.29 -10.42 2.02
C LEU A 89 -0.12 -9.02 1.41
N PRO A 90 -0.74 -7.97 1.99
CA PRO A 90 -0.49 -6.62 1.54
C PRO A 90 0.87 -6.13 2.08
N ALA A 91 1.49 -5.20 1.39
CA ALA A 91 2.68 -4.49 1.88
C ALA A 91 2.67 -3.05 1.37
N LEU A 92 3.16 -2.10 2.16
CA LEU A 92 3.35 -0.72 1.69
C LEU A 92 4.54 -0.61 0.74
N ALA A 93 4.75 0.55 0.14
CA ALA A 93 5.92 0.81 -0.70
C ALA A 93 7.24 0.60 0.06
N ASN A 94 8.29 0.20 -0.67
CA ASN A 94 9.67 0.12 -0.18
C ASN A 94 10.43 1.44 -0.24
N MET A 95 9.81 2.50 -0.75
CA MET A 95 10.32 3.87 -0.72
C MET A 95 9.25 4.80 -0.15
N PRO A 96 9.58 5.99 0.36
CA PRO A 96 8.60 6.99 0.77
C PRO A 96 7.64 7.35 -0.36
N THR A 97 6.44 7.80 0.00
CA THR A 97 5.39 8.17 -0.95
C THR A 97 5.04 9.64 -0.81
N VAL A 98 5.24 10.42 -1.87
CA VAL A 98 4.83 11.81 -1.98
C VAL A 98 3.32 11.89 -2.13
N ILE A 99 2.67 12.47 -1.14
CA ILE A 99 1.25 12.79 -1.14
C ILE A 99 1.06 14.27 -1.47
N ARG A 100 -0.09 14.61 -2.03
CA ARG A 100 -0.49 16.01 -2.25
C ARG A 100 -1.95 16.17 -1.85
N PRO A 101 -2.35 17.31 -1.24
CA PRO A 101 -3.76 17.67 -1.22
C PRO A 101 -4.23 17.98 -2.65
N PHE A 102 -5.54 17.97 -2.89
CA PHE A 102 -6.08 18.28 -4.22
C PHE A 102 -5.77 19.72 -4.64
N GLN A 103 -5.90 20.65 -3.69
CA GLN A 103 -5.38 22.01 -3.77
C GLN A 103 -4.48 22.23 -2.55
N PRO A 104 -3.40 23.01 -2.68
CA PRO A 104 -2.59 23.40 -1.53
C PRO A 104 -3.45 23.97 -0.40
N LEU A 105 -3.07 23.68 0.85
CA LEU A 105 -3.78 24.17 2.03
C LEU A 105 -2.80 24.88 2.96
N THR A 106 -3.28 25.94 3.61
CA THR A 106 -2.47 26.72 4.56
C THR A 106 -2.91 26.39 5.98
N ILE A 107 -1.97 25.96 6.81
CA ILE A 107 -2.16 25.76 8.24
C ILE A 107 -1.77 27.07 8.94
N PRO A 108 -2.67 27.76 9.66
CA PRO A 108 -2.33 29.00 10.36
C PRO A 108 -1.18 28.82 11.36
N ALA A 109 -0.56 29.92 11.78
CA ALA A 109 0.41 29.94 12.88
C ALA A 109 -0.19 29.28 14.14
N GLY A 110 0.58 28.42 14.81
CA GLY A 110 0.12 27.62 15.95
C GLY A 110 -0.97 26.58 15.62
N GLY A 111 -1.36 26.45 14.35
CA GLY A 111 -2.47 25.62 13.91
C GLY A 111 -2.12 24.14 13.81
N ARG A 112 -3.17 23.31 13.77
CA ARG A 112 -3.05 21.87 13.46
C ARG A 112 -4.12 21.45 12.46
N CYS A 113 -3.80 20.48 11.61
CA CYS A 113 -4.79 19.80 10.78
C CYS A 113 -4.47 18.30 10.67
N THR A 114 -5.49 17.50 10.38
CA THR A 114 -5.30 16.09 10.02
C THR A 114 -5.80 15.88 8.60
N ILE A 115 -4.96 15.28 7.78
CA ILE A 115 -5.30 14.81 6.44
C ILE A 115 -5.30 13.29 6.41
N TYR A 116 -6.11 12.71 5.54
CA TYR A 116 -6.24 11.27 5.36
C TYR A 116 -5.80 10.91 3.95
N VAL A 117 -4.98 9.87 3.84
CA VAL A 117 -4.34 9.48 2.59
C VAL A 117 -4.66 8.02 2.31
N GLY A 118 -5.06 7.71 1.07
CA GLY A 118 -5.12 6.33 0.58
C GLY A 118 -3.87 6.01 -0.25
N THR A 119 -2.91 5.29 0.33
CA THR A 119 -1.67 4.89 -0.38
C THR A 119 -1.83 3.52 -1.03
N LEU A 120 -1.20 3.34 -2.19
CA LEU A 120 -1.15 2.05 -2.90
C LEU A 120 -0.48 0.98 -2.02
N VAL A 121 -0.97 -0.26 -2.09
CA VAL A 121 -0.27 -1.43 -1.53
C VAL A 121 0.24 -2.36 -2.64
N TRP A 122 1.24 -3.16 -2.28
CA TRP A 122 1.79 -4.27 -3.03
C TRP A 122 1.15 -5.55 -2.52
N MET A 123 1.00 -6.52 -3.41
CA MET A 123 0.59 -7.88 -3.07
C MET A 123 1.81 -8.79 -3.08
N LYS A 124 2.14 -9.33 -1.91
CA LYS A 124 3.06 -10.46 -1.78
C LYS A 124 2.28 -11.74 -2.04
N VAL A 125 2.81 -12.58 -2.92
CA VAL A 125 2.31 -13.94 -3.13
C VAL A 125 3.19 -14.89 -2.34
N CYS A 126 2.62 -15.48 -1.29
CA CYS A 126 3.34 -16.36 -0.38
C CYS A 126 2.86 -17.80 -0.55
N ALA A 127 3.77 -18.77 -0.53
CA ALA A 127 3.43 -20.18 -0.64
C ALA A 127 3.85 -20.98 0.60
N GLY A 128 3.06 -22.01 0.90
CA GLY A 128 3.30 -22.94 1.99
C GLY A 128 3.00 -22.38 3.38
N ASP A 129 3.08 -23.28 4.37
CA ASP A 129 2.75 -22.96 5.77
C ASP A 129 3.71 -21.93 6.39
N LYS A 130 4.95 -21.86 5.87
CA LYS A 130 5.95 -20.85 6.24
C LYS A 130 5.72 -19.49 5.57
N GLN A 131 4.74 -19.38 4.67
CA GLN A 131 4.46 -18.19 3.88
C GLN A 131 5.70 -17.63 3.16
N THR A 132 6.46 -18.51 2.49
CA THR A 132 7.63 -18.11 1.71
C THR A 132 7.18 -17.17 0.58
N VAL A 133 7.72 -15.96 0.53
CA VAL A 133 7.40 -14.97 -0.51
C VAL A 133 7.98 -15.43 -1.84
N LEU A 134 7.12 -15.68 -2.82
CA LEU A 134 7.52 -16.03 -4.18
C LEU A 134 7.78 -14.77 -5.01
N THR A 135 6.86 -13.82 -4.98
CA THR A 135 6.97 -12.55 -5.70
C THR A 135 6.18 -11.45 -4.99
N GLU A 136 6.42 -10.21 -5.39
CA GLU A 136 5.76 -9.02 -4.87
C GLU A 136 5.42 -8.08 -6.03
N ILE A 137 4.14 -7.67 -6.12
CA ILE A 137 3.60 -6.94 -7.29
C ILE A 137 2.86 -5.69 -6.80
N PRO A 138 3.14 -4.49 -7.35
CA PRO A 138 2.37 -3.29 -7.02
C PRO A 138 0.95 -3.39 -7.59
N LEU A 139 -0.08 -2.97 -6.85
CA LEU A 139 -1.49 -3.07 -7.30
C LEU A 139 -1.93 -1.95 -8.27
N ALA A 140 -0.99 -1.11 -8.71
CA ALA A 140 -1.09 -0.13 -9.79
C ALA A 140 0.33 0.27 -10.21
N SER A 141 0.53 0.75 -11.44
CA SER A 141 1.86 1.16 -11.93
C SER A 141 2.43 2.31 -11.09
N PRO A 142 3.47 2.09 -10.26
CA PRO A 142 3.97 3.15 -9.41
C PRO A 142 4.75 4.18 -10.23
N SER A 143 4.51 5.47 -9.98
CA SER A 143 5.28 6.56 -10.57
C SER A 143 6.36 7.05 -9.61
N MET A 144 7.59 7.21 -10.09
CA MET A 144 8.72 7.69 -9.27
C MET A 144 8.88 9.20 -9.38
N THR A 145 9.33 9.83 -8.29
CA THR A 145 9.64 11.25 -8.23
C THR A 145 10.84 11.48 -7.31
N TRP A 146 11.53 12.59 -7.49
CA TRP A 146 12.65 12.99 -6.64
C TRP A 146 12.20 14.13 -5.71
N VAL A 147 12.45 13.98 -4.42
CA VAL A 147 12.17 15.03 -3.42
C VAL A 147 13.46 15.48 -2.78
N GLY A 148 13.80 16.76 -2.95
CA GLY A 148 14.96 17.36 -2.33
C GLY A 148 15.25 18.77 -2.85
N ARG A 149 16.27 19.41 -2.27
CA ARG A 149 16.68 20.78 -2.63
C ARG A 149 17.14 20.91 -4.08
N ASN A 150 17.76 19.85 -4.61
CA ASN A 150 18.27 19.79 -5.97
C ASN A 150 18.36 18.33 -6.44
N THR A 151 18.87 18.10 -7.66
CA THR A 151 18.97 16.76 -8.27
C THR A 151 20.07 15.88 -7.66
N MET A 152 20.90 16.42 -6.76
CA MET A 152 21.98 15.70 -6.08
C MET A 152 21.66 15.42 -4.60
N GLU A 153 20.84 16.27 -3.98
CA GLU A 153 20.47 16.24 -2.58
C GLU A 153 18.96 16.04 -2.46
N GLY A 154 18.56 14.80 -2.20
CA GLY A 154 17.16 14.40 -2.09
C GLY A 154 16.99 12.92 -1.86
N GLU A 155 15.78 12.44 -2.09
CA GLU A 155 15.38 11.06 -1.95
C GLU A 155 14.47 10.65 -3.11
N LEU A 156 14.67 9.43 -3.60
CA LEU A 156 13.78 8.82 -4.57
C LEU A 156 12.53 8.34 -3.86
N CYS A 157 11.37 8.81 -4.32
CA CYS A 157 10.07 8.51 -3.74
C CYS A 157 9.12 7.98 -4.81
N TYR A 158 8.04 7.35 -4.38
CA TYR A 158 6.86 7.18 -5.23
C TYR A 158 5.94 8.39 -5.16
N THR A 159 5.14 8.60 -6.19
CA THR A 159 4.03 9.58 -6.18
C THR A 159 2.73 8.86 -5.84
N SER A 160 1.95 9.41 -4.92
CA SER A 160 0.62 8.89 -4.60
C SER A 160 -0.32 8.99 -5.82
N HIS A 161 -1.10 7.94 -6.05
CA HIS A 161 -2.18 7.89 -7.05
C HIS A 161 -3.47 8.59 -6.56
N SER A 162 -3.50 9.01 -5.30
CA SER A 162 -4.64 9.69 -4.71
C SER A 162 -4.23 10.95 -3.97
N PHE A 163 -5.16 11.90 -3.93
CA PHE A 163 -4.99 13.13 -3.17
C PHE A 163 -5.38 12.92 -1.70
N ALA A 164 -4.68 13.62 -0.81
CA ALA A 164 -5.06 13.70 0.59
C ALA A 164 -6.42 14.40 0.75
N ARG A 165 -7.16 14.00 1.78
CA ARG A 165 -8.50 14.50 2.12
C ARG A 165 -8.52 15.05 3.55
N LEU A 166 -9.23 16.15 3.78
CA LEU A 166 -9.44 16.68 5.14
C LEU A 166 -10.51 15.91 5.93
N VAL A 167 -11.41 15.23 5.20
CA VAL A 167 -12.52 14.47 5.77
C VAL A 167 -12.27 13.00 5.48
N LEU A 168 -12.29 12.16 6.52
CA LEU A 168 -11.98 10.73 6.42
C LEU A 168 -12.93 10.02 5.45
N GLU A 169 -14.21 10.36 5.49
CA GLU A 169 -15.26 9.78 4.67
C GLU A 169 -15.07 10.07 3.18
N ALA A 170 -14.31 11.11 2.83
CA ALA A 170 -13.98 11.47 1.46
C ALA A 170 -12.81 10.65 0.88
N VAL A 171 -12.14 9.82 1.68
CA VAL A 171 -11.11 8.90 1.19
C VAL A 171 -11.77 7.74 0.43
N PRO A 172 -11.43 7.51 -0.85
CA PRO A 172 -11.98 6.38 -1.58
C PRO A 172 -11.62 5.05 -0.91
N LYS A 173 -12.66 4.33 -0.48
CA LYS A 173 -12.51 3.00 0.14
C LYS A 173 -12.12 2.01 -0.95
N ARG A 174 -10.92 1.45 -0.87
CA ARG A 174 -10.36 0.52 -1.86
C ARG A 174 -9.61 -0.60 -1.14
N PRO A 175 -9.80 -1.89 -1.49
CA PRO A 175 -9.12 -3.01 -0.82
C PRO A 175 -7.61 -3.05 -1.09
N TRP A 176 -7.15 -2.29 -2.08
CA TRP A 176 -5.76 -2.17 -2.52
C TRP A 176 -5.11 -0.83 -2.12
N ARG A 177 -5.75 -0.08 -1.20
CA ARG A 177 -5.18 1.12 -0.59
C ARG A 177 -5.24 1.06 0.92
N ALA A 178 -4.18 1.52 1.57
CA ALA A 178 -4.13 1.68 3.01
C ALA A 178 -4.44 3.13 3.40
N VAL A 179 -5.32 3.31 4.39
CA VAL A 179 -5.63 4.62 4.94
C VAL A 179 -4.61 4.99 6.00
N THR A 180 -3.93 6.12 5.80
CA THR A 180 -3.00 6.71 6.75
C THR A 180 -3.51 8.09 7.20
N PRO A 181 -3.83 8.27 8.49
CA PRO A 181 -4.04 9.60 9.04
C PRO A 181 -2.70 10.30 9.24
N VAL A 182 -2.59 11.54 8.77
CA VAL A 182 -1.40 12.38 8.91
C VAL A 182 -1.80 13.67 9.63
N THR A 183 -1.31 13.85 10.84
CA THR A 183 -1.52 15.06 11.64
C THR A 183 -0.34 16.01 11.43
N LEU A 184 -0.64 17.22 10.97
CA LEU A 184 0.34 18.28 10.72
C LEU A 184 0.14 19.38 11.77
N ILE A 185 1.21 19.73 12.46
CA ILE A 185 1.22 20.74 13.53
C ILE A 185 2.21 21.83 13.15
N ASN A 186 1.69 23.03 12.91
CA ASN A 186 2.49 24.22 12.65
C ASN A 186 2.76 24.92 13.98
N ARG A 187 3.97 24.74 14.55
CA ARG A 187 4.40 25.41 15.79
C ARG A 187 5.00 26.79 15.54
N ARG A 188 5.09 27.21 14.28
CA ARG A 188 5.67 28.50 13.88
C ARG A 188 4.68 29.64 14.11
N ASP A 189 5.23 30.84 14.17
CA ASP A 189 4.49 32.10 14.22
C ASP A 189 4.01 32.59 12.84
N GLU A 190 4.33 31.84 11.77
CA GLU A 190 3.91 32.10 10.40
C GLU A 190 3.01 30.99 9.83
N PRO A 191 2.12 31.31 8.87
CA PRO A 191 1.32 30.30 8.18
C PRO A 191 2.20 29.29 7.45
N LEU A 192 1.75 28.03 7.41
CA LEU A 192 2.42 26.95 6.70
C LEU A 192 1.64 26.50 5.47
N LEU A 193 2.21 26.71 4.29
CA LEU A 193 1.66 26.18 3.04
C LEU A 193 2.06 24.72 2.86
N LEU A 194 1.07 23.85 2.67
CA LEU A 194 1.26 22.44 2.36
C LEU A 194 0.92 22.17 0.88
N GLU A 195 1.96 21.92 0.08
CA GLU A 195 1.82 21.56 -1.34
C GLU A 195 1.99 20.07 -1.58
N ARG A 196 2.97 19.45 -0.92
CA ARG A 196 3.22 18.01 -0.95
C ARG A 196 3.86 17.56 0.36
N PHE A 197 3.68 16.30 0.73
CA PHE A 197 4.31 15.69 1.91
C PHE A 197 4.91 14.33 1.55
N SER A 198 6.12 14.02 2.02
CA SER A 198 6.71 12.68 1.87
C SER A 198 6.31 11.79 3.05
N LEU A 199 5.38 10.85 2.81
CA LEU A 199 4.95 9.87 3.80
C LEU A 199 6.00 8.75 3.90
N PRO A 200 6.49 8.38 5.09
CA PRO A 200 7.51 7.35 5.26
C PRO A 200 6.90 5.94 5.20
N THR A 201 6.33 5.57 4.05
CA THR A 201 5.67 4.29 3.81
C THR A 201 6.45 3.05 4.24
N PRO A 202 7.80 2.97 4.12
CA PRO A 202 8.56 1.81 4.59
C PRO A 202 8.49 1.58 6.10
N LEU A 203 8.23 2.63 6.90
CA LEU A 203 8.16 2.58 8.36
C LEU A 203 6.78 2.24 8.92
N LEU A 204 5.77 2.10 8.05
CA LEU A 204 4.39 1.91 8.45
C LEU A 204 4.00 0.43 8.37
N SER A 205 3.41 -0.10 9.44
CA SER A 205 2.77 -1.43 9.44
C SER A 205 1.37 -1.35 8.85
N LEU A 206 0.85 -2.50 8.42
CA LEU A 206 -0.51 -2.63 7.87
C LEU A 206 -1.39 -3.45 8.80
N HIS A 207 -2.60 -2.94 8.98
CA HIS A 207 -3.66 -3.54 9.76
C HIS A 207 -4.92 -3.60 8.91
N GLN A 208 -5.76 -4.59 9.16
CA GLN A 208 -7.04 -4.74 8.48
C GLN A 208 -8.16 -4.68 9.51
N ASN A 209 -9.17 -3.86 9.23
CA ASN A 209 -10.37 -3.80 10.07
C ASN A 209 -11.41 -4.87 9.67
N ASP A 210 -12.46 -5.01 10.46
CA ASP A 210 -13.55 -5.98 10.22
C ASP A 210 -14.31 -5.74 8.92
N ARG A 211 -14.15 -4.56 8.30
CA ARG A 211 -14.74 -4.20 6.99
C ARG A 211 -13.79 -4.52 5.82
N GLY A 212 -12.67 -5.19 6.07
CA GLY A 212 -11.67 -5.54 5.07
C GLY A 212 -10.78 -4.37 4.62
N GLN A 213 -10.90 -3.19 5.23
CA GLN A 213 -10.15 -1.99 4.85
C GLN A 213 -8.76 -2.03 5.49
N LEU A 214 -7.75 -1.61 4.72
CA LEU A 214 -6.38 -1.50 5.21
C LEU A 214 -6.13 -0.15 5.86
N TRP A 215 -5.42 -0.18 6.98
CA TRP A 215 -5.05 0.98 7.79
C TRP A 215 -3.59 0.90 8.20
N THR A 216 -2.98 2.07 8.36
CA THR A 216 -1.68 2.21 8.99
C THR A 216 -1.84 2.95 10.33
N PRO A 217 -0.84 2.86 11.23
CA PRO A 217 -0.72 3.84 12.30
C PRO A 217 -0.65 5.27 11.74
N GLY A 218 -1.06 6.22 12.57
CA GLY A 218 -1.00 7.64 12.21
C GLY A 218 0.43 8.15 12.11
N VAL A 219 0.61 9.23 11.36
CA VAL A 219 1.87 9.96 11.28
C VAL A 219 1.64 11.38 11.77
N THR A 220 2.37 11.80 12.80
CA THR A 220 2.38 13.19 13.27
C THR A 220 3.64 13.89 12.77
N VAL A 221 3.47 15.09 12.24
CA VAL A 221 4.55 15.96 11.78
C VAL A 221 4.43 17.30 12.48
N GLU A 222 5.48 17.72 13.19
CA GLU A 222 5.53 19.05 13.81
C GLU A 222 6.62 19.90 13.15
N VAL A 223 6.25 21.12 12.79
CA VAL A 223 7.12 22.09 12.13
C VAL A 223 7.39 23.24 13.09
N GLU A 224 8.62 23.36 13.60
CA GLU A 224 9.01 24.35 14.63
C GLU A 224 9.66 25.62 14.08
N THR A 225 10.56 25.48 13.10
CA THR A 225 11.30 26.62 12.53
C THR A 225 11.06 26.75 11.04
N ASP A 226 11.40 25.71 10.28
CA ASP A 226 11.18 25.63 8.85
C ASP A 226 10.72 24.21 8.48
N MET A 227 10.26 24.03 7.25
CA MET A 227 9.84 22.70 6.77
C MET A 227 10.99 21.68 6.73
N ASN A 228 12.23 22.16 6.71
CA ASN A 228 13.45 21.37 6.71
C ASN A 228 13.87 20.92 8.13
N SER A 229 13.19 21.37 9.18
CA SER A 229 13.45 21.00 10.58
C SER A 229 12.28 20.25 11.20
N ALA A 230 11.32 19.84 10.36
CA ALA A 230 10.13 19.14 10.81
C ALA A 230 10.47 17.79 11.46
N SER A 231 9.82 17.55 12.60
CA SER A 231 9.88 16.28 13.32
C SER A 231 8.78 15.36 12.83
N LEU A 232 9.09 14.08 12.65
CA LEU A 232 8.11 13.05 12.28
C LEU A 232 8.04 11.95 13.32
N HIS A 233 6.82 11.57 13.68
CA HIS A 233 6.50 10.48 14.59
C HIS A 233 5.45 9.54 13.98
N VAL A 234 5.69 8.23 14.06
CA VAL A 234 4.67 7.21 13.75
C VAL A 234 3.98 6.84 15.05
N GLU A 235 2.67 6.99 15.09
CA GLU A 235 1.84 6.68 16.26
C GLU A 235 1.91 5.18 16.58
N GLN A 236 1.75 4.85 17.87
CA GLN A 236 1.72 3.45 18.31
C GLN A 236 0.34 2.81 18.12
N SER A 237 -0.72 3.62 18.14
CA SER A 237 -2.11 3.19 17.98
C SER A 237 -2.67 3.56 16.63
N LEU A 238 -3.69 2.82 16.20
CA LEU A 238 -4.51 3.18 15.06
C LEU A 238 -5.53 4.24 15.47
N LEU A 239 -5.97 5.04 14.50
CA LEU A 239 -7.08 5.97 14.68
C LEU A 239 -8.34 5.20 15.12
N ALA A 240 -9.05 5.69 16.14
CA ALA A 240 -10.25 5.03 16.66
C ALA A 240 -11.32 4.75 15.59
N ALA A 241 -11.43 5.62 14.58
CA ALA A 241 -12.36 5.46 13.46
C ALA A 241 -12.05 4.22 12.57
N ALA A 242 -10.85 3.65 12.65
CA ALA A 242 -10.51 2.39 11.99
C ALA A 242 -11.33 1.21 12.54
N GLY A 243 -11.80 1.31 13.79
CA GLY A 243 -12.47 0.23 14.51
C GLY A 243 -11.49 -0.84 15.00
N THR A 244 -12.02 -2.04 15.26
CA THR A 244 -11.18 -3.20 15.59
C THR A 244 -10.34 -3.57 14.37
N CYS A 245 -9.04 -3.75 14.60
CA CYS A 245 -8.07 -4.04 13.57
C CYS A 245 -7.19 -5.21 13.99
N ARG A 246 -6.85 -6.06 13.02
CA ARG A 246 -5.82 -7.11 13.15
C ARG A 246 -4.58 -6.74 12.34
N PRO A 247 -3.36 -7.03 12.80
CA PRO A 247 -2.16 -6.85 11.99
C PRO A 247 -2.20 -7.81 10.80
N VAL A 248 -1.80 -7.33 9.62
CA VAL A 248 -1.72 -8.13 8.38
C VAL A 248 -0.36 -8.06 7.69
N ALA A 249 0.44 -7.03 7.96
CA ALA A 249 1.85 -7.00 7.58
C ALA A 249 2.67 -6.03 8.45
N ASP A 250 3.92 -6.40 8.70
CA ASP A 250 4.89 -5.54 9.38
C ASP A 250 5.34 -4.38 8.48
N ALA A 251 5.89 -3.35 9.11
CA ALA A 251 6.67 -2.33 8.40
C ALA A 251 7.87 -2.98 7.72
N ARG A 252 8.25 -2.47 6.54
CA ARG A 252 9.44 -2.98 5.81
C ARG A 252 10.73 -2.66 6.55
N GLU A 253 10.76 -1.50 7.18
CA GLU A 253 11.87 -1.00 7.95
C GLU A 253 11.47 -0.83 9.41
N LYS A 254 12.39 -1.17 10.31
CA LYS A 254 12.21 -0.92 11.74
C LYS A 254 12.69 0.50 12.04
N MET A 255 11.87 1.27 12.76
CA MET A 255 12.34 2.52 13.34
C MET A 255 13.50 2.21 14.32
N ALA A 256 14.67 2.81 14.09
CA ALA A 256 15.75 2.75 15.08
C ALA A 256 15.29 3.44 16.37
N ARG A 257 15.39 2.75 17.52
CA ARG A 257 14.98 3.30 18.83
C ARG A 257 15.63 4.67 19.06
N GLY A 258 14.81 5.68 19.35
CA GLY A 258 15.28 7.04 19.68
C GLY A 258 15.59 7.95 18.50
N ARG A 259 15.41 7.51 17.24
CA ARG A 259 15.51 8.42 16.08
C ARG A 259 14.16 9.07 15.79
N LEU A 260 14.07 10.36 16.11
CA LEU A 260 13.33 11.30 15.28
C LEU A 260 13.84 11.13 13.84
N VAL A 261 12.95 10.86 12.88
CA VAL A 261 13.29 11.04 11.47
C VAL A 261 13.41 12.55 11.29
N ARG A 262 14.63 13.07 11.45
CA ARG A 262 14.93 14.46 11.15
C ARG A 262 14.89 14.58 9.64
N ALA A 263 13.74 15.04 9.14
CA ALA A 263 13.49 15.27 7.74
C ALA A 263 14.19 16.57 7.34
N PHE A 264 15.53 16.50 7.29
CA PHE A 264 16.34 17.70 7.18
C PHE A 264 16.14 18.51 5.89
N ASP A 265 15.52 17.91 4.85
CA ASP A 265 15.28 18.49 3.52
C ASP A 265 14.21 17.78 2.67
N ARG A 266 13.42 16.88 3.27
CA ARG A 266 12.92 15.70 2.54
C ARG A 266 11.40 15.49 2.58
N MET A 267 10.68 16.29 3.35
CA MET A 267 9.23 16.10 3.52
C MET A 267 8.40 17.05 2.66
N PHE A 268 8.89 18.24 2.35
CA PHE A 268 8.10 19.29 1.72
C PHE A 268 8.93 20.02 0.65
N GLY A 269 8.28 20.43 -0.43
CA GLY A 269 8.87 21.17 -1.55
C GLY A 269 7.92 21.30 -2.72
#